data_AF-A0A429MS35-F1
#
_entry.id   AF-A0A429MS35-F1
#
_cell.length_a   1.000
_cell.length_b   1.000
_cell.length_c   1.000
_cell.angle_alpha   90.00
_cell.angle_beta   90.00
_cell.angle_gamma   90.00
#
_symmetry.space_group_name_H-M   'P 1'
#
loop_
_entity.id
_entity.type
_entity.pdbx_description
1 polymer ?
#
loop_
_entity_poly.entity_id
_entity_poly.type
_entity_poly.pdbx_seq_one_letter_code
_entity_poly.pdbx_strand_id
1 'polypeptide(L)'
;FRNGKALSTLWLNLAPKVLWSMRAKYLMGCVSIHLQDNLARAYYTHRQIQQLPDTKTIDIRSKKIYEPEYPEFSFPQDERMPKLFQMYLSMQSKLSKDAFFDAEFNCLDYFVFLEVNKIATSFVMNKMAQR
;
A
#
# COMPACT_ATOMS: atom_id res chain seq x y z
N PHE A 1 12.53 -8.23 7.78
CA PHE A 1 12.69 -6.78 7.52
C PHE A 1 11.40 -5.99 7.27
N ARG A 2 10.21 -6.61 7.10
CA ARG A 2 8.94 -5.89 6.90
C ARG A 2 8.05 -5.87 8.16
N ASN A 3 8.59 -5.39 9.28
CA ASN A 3 7.79 -5.23 10.50
C ASN A 3 7.25 -3.79 10.60
N GLY A 4 6.08 -3.62 11.22
CA GLY A 4 5.44 -2.30 11.34
C GLY A 4 6.29 -1.28 12.09
N LYS A 5 7.16 -1.73 13.02
CA LYS A 5 8.07 -0.86 13.77
C LYS A 5 9.09 -0.18 12.85
N ALA A 6 9.72 -0.92 11.95
CA ALA A 6 10.69 -0.37 10.99
C ALA A 6 10.05 0.67 10.08
N LEU A 7 8.81 0.41 9.64
CA LEU A 7 8.04 1.33 8.81
C LEU A 7 7.67 2.61 9.57
N SER A 8 7.21 2.50 10.82
CA SER A 8 6.94 3.65 11.68
C SER A 8 8.21 4.48 11.93
N THR A 9 9.34 3.83 12.21
CA THR A 9 10.63 4.51 12.40
C THR A 9 11.10 5.24 11.14
N LEU A 10 10.92 4.63 9.96
CA LEU A 10 11.21 5.29 8.69
C LEU A 10 10.37 6.56 8.53
N TRP A 11 9.06 6.45 8.71
CA TRP A 11 8.15 7.61 8.58
C TRP A 11 8.42 8.69 9.63
N LEU A 12 8.82 8.34 10.85
CA LEU A 12 9.20 9.31 11.89
C LEU A 12 10.37 10.21 11.45
N ASN A 13 11.32 9.68 10.68
CA ASN A 13 12.47 10.43 10.19
C ASN A 13 12.21 11.09 8.83
N LEU A 14 11.40 10.45 7.98
CA LEU A 14 11.10 10.94 6.64
C LEU A 14 10.06 12.08 6.64
N ALA A 15 9.02 11.98 7.47
CA ALA A 15 7.92 12.95 7.48
C ALA A 15 8.39 14.39 7.76
N PRO A 16 9.27 14.67 8.75
CA PRO A 16 9.85 16.00 8.94
C PRO A 16 10.54 16.56 7.69
N LYS A 17 11.29 15.71 6.97
CA LYS A 17 12.01 16.12 5.75
C LYS A 17 11.03 16.46 4.63
N VAL A 18 10.04 15.61 4.41
CA VAL A 18 9.00 15.79 3.38
C VAL A 18 8.18 17.05 3.66
N LEU A 19 7.75 17.23 4.92
CA LEU A 19 6.88 18.33 5.33
C LEU A 19 7.61 19.67 5.36
N TRP A 20 8.77 19.73 6.00
CA TRP A 20 9.41 21.01 6.32
C TRP A 20 10.49 21.42 5.32
N SER A 21 11.33 20.48 4.86
CA SER A 21 12.39 20.81 3.89
C SER A 21 11.86 20.83 2.47
N MET A 22 11.18 19.77 2.04
CA MET A 22 10.73 19.65 0.65
C MET A 22 9.43 20.42 0.40
N ARG A 23 8.63 20.66 1.45
CA ARG A 23 7.27 21.21 1.36
C ARG A 23 6.45 20.47 0.29
N ALA A 24 6.63 19.15 0.22
CA ALA A 24 5.99 18.34 -0.79
C ALA A 24 4.48 18.35 -0.55
N LYS A 25 3.71 18.63 -1.59
CA LYS A 25 2.24 18.58 -1.54
C LYS A 25 1.73 17.15 -1.72
N TYR A 26 2.47 16.35 -2.48
CA TYR A 26 2.12 15.01 -2.86
C TYR A 26 3.32 14.08 -2.69
N LEU A 27 3.05 12.84 -2.28
CA LEU A 27 3.98 11.73 -2.32
C LEU A 27 3.38 10.66 -3.24
N MET A 28 4.25 10.07 -4.05
CA MET A 28 3.90 9.00 -4.98
C MET A 28 4.91 7.87 -4.84
N GLY A 29 4.48 6.65 -5.11
CA GLY A 29 5.35 5.47 -5.10
C GLY A 29 4.58 4.21 -5.43
N CYS A 30 5.14 3.07 -5.07
CA CYS A 30 4.51 1.77 -5.24
C CYS A 30 4.47 1.00 -3.91
N VAL A 31 3.47 0.14 -3.78
CA VAL A 31 3.41 -0.86 -2.73
C VAL A 31 3.27 -2.24 -3.36
N SER A 32 4.11 -3.18 -2.90
CA SER A 32 4.39 -4.42 -3.62
C SER A 32 4.01 -5.67 -2.84
N ILE A 33 3.57 -6.71 -3.55
CA ILE A 33 3.38 -8.08 -3.02
C ILE A 33 4.23 -9.02 -3.87
N HIS A 34 5.20 -9.70 -3.27
CA HIS A 34 5.91 -10.77 -3.98
C HIS A 34 4.95 -11.91 -4.29
N LEU A 35 5.12 -12.56 -5.44
CA LEU A 35 4.26 -13.68 -5.84
C LEU A 35 4.75 -15.01 -5.29
N GLN A 36 6.07 -15.18 -5.14
CA GLN A 36 6.66 -16.38 -4.55
C GLN A 36 6.13 -16.60 -3.13
N ASP A 37 5.57 -17.79 -2.89
CA ASP A 37 4.96 -18.23 -1.63
C ASP A 37 3.85 -17.32 -1.08
N ASN A 38 3.27 -16.45 -1.92
CA ASN A 38 2.32 -15.42 -1.51
C ASN A 38 1.14 -15.28 -2.49
N LEU A 39 0.91 -16.26 -3.38
CA LEU A 39 -0.15 -16.21 -4.40
C LEU A 39 -1.53 -15.90 -3.79
N ALA A 40 -1.91 -16.60 -2.71
CA ALA A 40 -3.18 -16.33 -2.03
C ALA A 40 -3.26 -14.87 -1.56
N ARG A 41 -2.20 -14.36 -0.93
CA ARG A 41 -2.14 -12.98 -0.46
C ARG A 41 -2.22 -11.97 -1.60
N ALA A 42 -1.55 -12.24 -2.71
CA ALA A 42 -1.63 -11.42 -3.91
C ALA A 42 -3.07 -11.39 -4.46
N TYR A 43 -3.70 -12.56 -4.60
CA TYR A 43 -5.08 -12.71 -5.05
C TYR A 43 -6.09 -11.95 -4.18
N TYR A 44 -6.12 -12.25 -2.88
CA TYR A 44 -7.11 -11.62 -1.98
C TYR A 44 -6.86 -10.12 -1.80
N THR A 45 -5.61 -9.67 -1.81
CA THR A 45 -5.32 -8.22 -1.79
C THR A 45 -5.79 -7.55 -3.07
N HIS A 46 -5.55 -8.17 -4.23
CA HIS A 46 -6.03 -7.66 -5.51
C HIS A 46 -7.57 -7.54 -5.51
N ARG A 47 -8.27 -8.59 -5.09
CA ARG A 47 -9.74 -8.59 -4.94
C ARG A 47 -10.24 -7.48 -4.02
N GLN A 48 -9.59 -7.28 -2.87
CA GLN A 48 -9.94 -6.19 -1.94
C GLN A 48 -9.71 -4.81 -2.56
N ILE A 49 -8.64 -4.63 -3.33
CA ILE A 49 -8.35 -3.37 -4.04
C ILE A 49 -9.42 -3.07 -5.10
N GLN A 50 -9.87 -4.09 -5.86
CA GLN A 50 -10.96 -3.90 -6.83
C GLN A 50 -12.27 -3.44 -6.20
N GLN A 51 -12.51 -3.81 -4.93
CA GLN A 51 -13.70 -3.46 -4.16
C GLN A 51 -13.57 -2.13 -3.40
N LEU A 52 -12.41 -1.47 -3.45
CA LEU A 52 -12.25 -0.16 -2.79
C LEU A 52 -13.17 0.89 -3.44
N PRO A 53 -13.73 1.80 -2.64
CA PRO A 53 -14.53 2.91 -3.17
C PRO A 53 -13.65 3.86 -3.99
N ASP A 54 -14.24 4.58 -4.94
CA ASP A 54 -13.52 5.50 -5.83
C ASP A 54 -12.78 6.62 -5.07
N THR A 55 -13.19 6.94 -3.85
CA THR A 55 -12.51 7.88 -2.96
C THR A 55 -11.12 7.40 -2.52
N LYS A 56 -10.88 6.09 -2.57
CA LYS A 56 -9.64 5.40 -2.17
C LYS A 56 -8.86 4.84 -3.37
N THR A 57 -9.34 5.05 -4.60
CA THR A 57 -8.65 4.60 -5.81
C THR A 57 -8.25 5.76 -6.71
N ILE A 58 -7.28 5.51 -7.58
CA ILE A 58 -6.86 6.43 -8.62
C ILE A 58 -6.79 5.68 -9.95
N ASP A 59 -7.26 6.32 -11.02
CA ASP A 59 -7.25 5.75 -12.38
C ASP A 59 -5.84 5.88 -12.98
N ILE A 60 -4.98 4.94 -12.61
CA ILE A 60 -3.65 4.75 -13.19
C ILE A 60 -3.61 3.34 -13.77
N ARG A 61 -3.46 3.26 -15.09
CA ARG A 61 -3.40 2.00 -15.81
C ARG A 61 -1.99 1.44 -15.81
N SER A 62 -1.88 0.13 -15.58
CA SER A 62 -0.60 -0.56 -15.67
C SER A 62 -0.22 -0.81 -17.14
N LYS A 63 1.06 -0.65 -17.46
CA LYS A 63 1.60 -1.04 -18.78
C LYS A 63 1.69 -2.56 -18.95
N LYS A 64 1.72 -3.29 -17.84
CA LYS A 64 1.82 -4.75 -17.77
C LYS A 64 0.90 -5.23 -16.66
N ILE A 65 -0.39 -5.24 -16.97
CA ILE A 65 -1.44 -5.69 -16.05
C ILE A 65 -1.19 -7.17 -15.74
N TYR A 66 -1.37 -7.52 -14.47
CA TYR A 66 -1.36 -8.90 -14.03
C TYR A 66 -2.47 -9.11 -13.01
N GLU A 67 -3.36 -10.05 -13.33
CA GLU A 67 -4.39 -10.51 -12.44
C GLU A 67 -3.89 -11.78 -11.75
N PRO A 68 -3.74 -11.81 -10.42
CA PRO A 68 -3.36 -13.03 -9.72
C PRO A 68 -4.40 -14.11 -9.93
N GLU A 69 -3.95 -15.33 -10.14
CA GLU A 69 -4.80 -16.50 -10.24
C GLU A 69 -5.41 -16.86 -8.88
N TYR A 70 -6.57 -17.51 -8.91
CA TYR A 70 -7.20 -18.04 -7.69
C TYR A 70 -6.30 -19.12 -7.08
N PRO A 71 -5.94 -19.03 -5.77
CA PRO A 71 -5.12 -20.03 -5.13
C PRO A 71 -5.89 -21.34 -4.91
N GLU A 72 -5.30 -22.49 -5.21
CA GLU A 72 -5.91 -23.81 -4.89
C GLU A 72 -6.07 -24.03 -3.39
N PHE A 73 -5.12 -23.52 -2.59
CA PHE A 73 -5.12 -23.60 -1.14
C PHE A 73 -4.75 -22.25 -0.54
N SER A 74 -5.48 -21.84 0.50
CA SER A 74 -5.20 -20.65 1.29
C SER A 74 -5.42 -20.95 2.78
N PHE A 75 -4.62 -20.31 3.62
CA PHE A 75 -4.91 -20.23 5.04
C PHE A 75 -5.51 -18.86 5.38
N PRO A 76 -6.38 -18.73 6.40
CA PRO A 76 -7.01 -17.45 6.76
C PRO A 76 -6.05 -16.29 7.04
N GLN A 77 -4.80 -16.57 7.45
CA GLN A 77 -3.78 -15.53 7.62
C GLN A 77 -3.27 -14.95 6.30
N ASP A 78 -3.35 -15.70 5.20
CA ASP A 78 -2.82 -15.31 3.89
C ASP A 78 -3.85 -14.56 3.05
N GLU A 79 -5.12 -14.66 3.37
CA GLU A 79 -6.22 -13.93 2.72
C GLU A 79 -6.31 -12.46 3.15
N ARG A 80 -5.42 -12.02 4.04
CA ARG A 80 -5.41 -10.66 4.59
C ARG A 80 -4.49 -9.76 3.79
N MET A 81 -4.98 -8.57 3.45
CA MET A 81 -4.15 -7.50 2.87
C MET A 81 -2.93 -7.20 3.75
N PRO A 82 -1.72 -7.08 3.18
CA PRO A 82 -0.52 -6.77 3.95
C PRO A 82 -0.65 -5.45 4.73
N LYS A 83 -0.03 -5.40 5.92
CA LYS A 83 -0.10 -4.22 6.81
C LYS A 83 0.34 -2.91 6.15
N LEU A 84 1.28 -2.97 5.21
CA LEU A 84 1.78 -1.81 4.49
C LEU A 84 0.70 -1.16 3.61
N PHE A 85 -0.12 -1.97 2.91
CA PHE A 85 -1.26 -1.48 2.14
C PHE A 85 -2.30 -0.83 3.07
N GLN A 86 -2.63 -1.49 4.17
CA GLN A 86 -3.58 -0.97 5.16
C GLN A 86 -3.11 0.38 5.76
N MET A 87 -1.80 0.52 6.02
CA MET A 87 -1.23 1.77 6.48
C MET A 87 -1.41 2.90 5.45
N TYR A 88 -1.15 2.65 4.16
CA TYR A 88 -1.38 3.67 3.14
C TYR A 88 -2.87 4.09 3.07
N LEU A 89 -3.78 3.12 3.07
CA LEU A 89 -5.22 3.38 3.06
C LEU A 89 -5.69 4.19 4.30
N SER A 90 -5.11 3.92 5.47
CA SER A 90 -5.41 4.68 6.71
C SER A 90 -4.86 6.10 6.67
N MET A 91 -3.75 6.32 5.94
CA MET A 91 -3.21 7.66 5.65
C MET A 91 -3.99 8.42 4.55
N GLN A 92 -5.18 7.93 4.17
CA GLN A 92 -6.00 8.54 3.13
C GLN A 92 -5.32 8.56 1.75
N SER A 93 -4.39 7.63 1.49
CA SER A 93 -3.85 7.45 0.15
C SER A 93 -4.91 6.93 -0.82
N LYS A 94 -4.63 7.09 -2.11
CA LYS A 94 -5.32 6.42 -3.21
C LYS A 94 -4.42 5.35 -3.82
N LEU A 95 -4.99 4.21 -4.17
CA LEU A 95 -4.27 3.11 -4.82
C LEU A 95 -4.73 2.92 -6.28
N SER A 96 -3.85 2.49 -7.18
CA SER A 96 -4.30 2.00 -8.48
C SER A 96 -5.12 0.72 -8.31
N LYS A 97 -6.09 0.50 -9.20
CA LYS A 97 -6.79 -0.79 -9.30
C LYS A 97 -5.92 -1.81 -10.06
N ASP A 98 -5.21 -1.35 -11.09
CA ASP A 98 -4.28 -2.19 -11.83
C ASP A 98 -3.00 -2.40 -11.03
N ALA A 99 -2.52 -3.65 -11.03
CA ALA A 99 -1.18 -4.00 -10.60
C ALA A 99 -0.22 -4.01 -11.79
N PHE A 100 1.02 -3.57 -11.57
CA PHE A 100 2.12 -3.79 -12.49
C PHE A 100 2.89 -5.05 -12.08
N PHE A 101 3.10 -5.96 -13.05
CA PHE A 101 3.93 -7.13 -12.82
C PHE A 101 5.40 -6.86 -13.11
N ASP A 102 6.17 -6.71 -12.04
CA ASP A 102 7.62 -6.63 -12.10
C ASP A 102 8.21 -8.05 -12.12
N ALA A 103 8.74 -8.44 -13.28
CA ALA A 103 9.32 -9.76 -13.49
C ALA A 103 10.72 -9.92 -12.86
N GLU A 104 11.45 -8.82 -12.66
CA GLU A 104 12.79 -8.86 -12.04
C GLU A 104 12.69 -9.17 -10.55
N PHE A 105 11.65 -8.63 -9.89
CA PHE A 105 11.38 -8.84 -8.46
C PHE A 105 10.29 -9.89 -8.17
N ASN A 106 9.67 -10.44 -9.22
CA ASN A 106 8.53 -11.36 -9.15
C ASN A 106 7.44 -10.84 -8.18
N CYS A 107 7.00 -9.60 -8.39
CA CYS A 107 6.01 -8.95 -7.53
C CYS A 107 4.97 -8.15 -8.30
N LEU A 108 3.87 -7.88 -7.60
CA LEU A 108 2.78 -7.01 -8.06
C LEU A 108 2.86 -5.68 -7.34
N ASP A 109 3.08 -4.63 -8.13
CA ASP A 109 3.19 -3.26 -7.67
C ASP A 109 1.90 -2.50 -7.91
N TYR A 110 1.38 -1.89 -6.85
CA TYR A 110 0.24 -0.99 -6.91
C TYR A 110 0.73 0.43 -6.72
N PHE A 111 0.29 1.34 -7.58
CA PHE A 111 0.62 2.75 -7.46
C PHE A 111 -0.04 3.34 -6.21
N VAL A 112 0.73 4.12 -5.46
CA VAL A 112 0.29 4.81 -4.25
C VAL A 112 0.37 6.31 -4.49
N PHE A 113 -0.74 7.01 -4.27
CA PHE A 113 -0.81 8.47 -4.29
C PHE A 113 -1.25 9.00 -2.93
N LEU A 114 -0.49 9.93 -2.37
CA LEU A 114 -0.73 10.47 -1.03
C LEU A 114 -0.63 11.99 -1.03
N GLU A 115 -1.67 12.65 -0.53
CA GLU A 115 -1.67 14.08 -0.29
C GLU A 115 -1.11 14.36 1.10
N VAL A 116 0.02 15.07 1.17
CA VAL A 116 0.79 15.23 2.42
C VAL A 116 -0.04 15.93 3.51
N ASN A 117 -0.89 16.89 3.14
CA ASN A 117 -1.77 17.59 4.07
C ASN A 117 -2.80 16.66 4.73
N LYS A 118 -3.13 15.52 4.12
CA LYS A 118 -4.04 14.51 4.70
C LYS A 118 -3.33 13.54 5.65
N ILE A 119 -1.99 13.50 5.64
CA ILE A 119 -1.17 12.67 6.53
C ILE A 119 -1.25 13.18 7.98
N ALA A 120 -1.21 14.50 8.19
CA ALA A 120 -1.21 15.11 9.53
C ALA A 120 -2.41 14.67 10.37
N THR A 121 -3.58 14.49 9.74
CA THR A 121 -4.81 14.03 10.39
C THR A 121 -4.72 12.57 10.83
N SER A 122 -4.01 11.70 10.10
CA SER A 122 -3.97 10.24 10.37
C SER A 122 -2.79 9.82 11.27
N PHE A 123 -1.65 10.50 11.17
CA PHE A 123 -0.47 10.20 12.01
C PHE A 123 -0.69 10.60 13.47
N VAL A 124 -1.42 11.71 13.71
CA VAL A 124 -1.80 12.17 15.06
C VAL A 124 -2.83 11.22 15.70
N MET A 125 -3.81 10.73 14.93
CA MET A 125 -4.84 9.80 15.44
C MET A 125 -4.25 8.44 15.87
N ASN A 126 -3.30 7.87 15.11
CA ASN A 126 -2.66 6.61 15.49
C ASN A 126 -1.80 6.71 16.76
N LYS A 127 -1.26 7.90 17.07
CA LYS A 127 -0.48 8.14 18.29
C LYS A 127 -1.37 8.25 19.54
N MET A 128 -2.62 8.67 19.40
CA MET A 128 -3.60 8.72 20.49
C MET A 128 -4.25 7.37 20.77
N ALA A 129 -4.43 6.51 19.76
CA ALA A 129 -5.01 5.17 19.92
C ALA A 129 -4.05 4.12 20.53
N GLN A 130 -2.76 4.45 20.68
CA GLN A 130 -1.74 3.60 21.34
C GLN A 130 -1.30 4.15 22.71
N ARG A 131 -2.04 5.10 23.27
CA ARG A 131 -1.96 5.54 24.67
C ARG A 131 -3.15 5.01 25.43
#